data_AF-A0AA36M2W2-F1
#
_entry.id   AF-A0AA36M2W2-F1
#
_cell.length_a   1.000
_cell.length_b   1.000
_cell.length_c   1.000
_cell.angle_alpha   90.00
_cell.angle_beta   90.00
_cell.angle_gamma   90.00
#
_symmetry.space_group_name_H-M   'P 1'
#
loop_
_entity.id
_entity.type
_entity.pdbx_description
1 polymer ?
#
loop_
_entity_poly.entity_id
_entity_poly.type
_entity_poly.pdbx_seq_one_letter_code
_entity_poly.pdbx_strand_id
1 'polypeptide(L)'
;MEERLQNILAHAGVASRRGAASLIEAGAVTVDGIVVKEPGARFDQGAAIKVNGRPLAAAEKKRTIVLYKPVGVLSTMSDPFGGRTVAELVKTPERLVPVGRLDKDSEGLLLMSNDGELVNKLTHPRFEHKKTYLVKVAGRWSAEKLALLRSPIKLDDGYTIRPVPVEVVREWENHTRLLKFVLKEGRKRQIRKMCSAAHLVVLTLKRVAVGVFELPAELKPGEWRDLNKNEEIVEAGFTEVVTPFIAALPGFDPLSDQELAPPKPSKPSSLLLTPQFIGKDPAALRSALERVKAAGYTTADLNCGCPFPMVRNKGRGAGILRTPEVLRAMLEVGCEVMGEGRFSIKTRLGIDRNDELLGLMPIINDFPLRHLTLHARTARQMYSGECDWTAAERVIAAAKVPIVRNGDIRCEASKTAEVMVGRDFIRVLGRRDDAQELLRRYIASSRQELFGDASVLGRMKELLSYWKELPRWRNRWNLIKICRSIDELLAVI
;
A
#
# COMPACT_ATOMS: atom_id res chain seq x y z
N MET A 1 29.45 -3.70 -23.31
CA MET A 1 28.09 -3.24 -22.91
C MET A 1 28.31 -1.95 -22.16
N GLU A 2 27.73 -0.86 -22.65
CA GLU A 2 27.93 0.46 -22.07
C GLU A 2 27.09 0.66 -20.82
N GLU A 3 27.73 1.11 -19.74
CA GLU A 3 27.12 1.46 -18.47
C GLU A 3 27.45 2.91 -18.09
N ARG A 4 26.57 3.57 -17.34
CA ARG A 4 26.83 4.91 -16.82
C ARG A 4 28.04 4.91 -15.89
N LEU A 5 28.96 5.85 -16.08
CA LEU A 5 30.22 5.95 -15.33
C LEU A 5 30.01 5.93 -13.81
N GLN A 6 29.01 6.66 -13.30
CA GLN A 6 28.71 6.66 -11.86
C GLN A 6 28.21 5.32 -11.31
N ASN A 7 27.67 4.43 -12.16
CA ASN A 7 27.34 3.07 -11.75
C ASN A 7 28.60 2.20 -11.74
N ILE A 8 29.46 2.30 -12.76
CA ILE A 8 30.73 1.57 -12.84
C ILE A 8 31.57 1.86 -11.59
N LEU A 9 31.72 3.15 -11.23
CA LEU A 9 32.42 3.57 -10.02
C LEU A 9 31.77 3.07 -8.72
N ALA A 10 30.43 3.02 -8.69
CA ALA A 10 29.72 2.51 -7.52
C ALA A 10 29.85 0.99 -7.36
N HIS A 11 29.87 0.23 -8.47
CA HIS A 11 30.11 -1.22 -8.48
C HIS A 11 31.56 -1.58 -8.11
N ALA A 12 32.51 -0.69 -8.41
CA ALA A 12 33.89 -0.80 -7.97
C ALA A 12 34.11 -0.32 -6.51
N GLY A 13 33.05 -0.02 -5.76
CA GLY A 13 33.13 0.34 -4.33
C GLY A 13 33.60 1.77 -4.04
N VAL A 14 33.89 2.59 -5.06
CA VAL A 14 34.50 3.92 -4.90
C VAL A 14 33.65 4.87 -4.07
N ALA A 15 32.35 4.95 -4.36
CA ALA A 15 31.41 5.81 -3.67
C ALA A 15 29.96 5.35 -3.91
N SER A 16 28.98 5.99 -3.23
CA SER A 16 27.58 5.87 -3.66
C SER A 16 27.41 6.43 -5.08
N ARG A 17 26.38 6.02 -5.83
CA ARG A 17 26.10 6.58 -7.18
C ARG A 17 26.09 8.11 -7.23
N ARG A 18 25.59 8.78 -6.17
CA ARG A 18 25.62 10.25 -6.06
C ARG A 18 27.01 10.78 -5.75
N GLY A 19 27.73 10.13 -4.83
CA GLY A 19 29.12 10.49 -4.55
C GLY A 19 30.02 10.31 -5.78
N ALA A 20 29.80 9.25 -6.55
CA ALA A 20 30.47 9.00 -7.82
C ALA A 20 30.13 10.08 -8.86
N ALA A 21 28.86 10.50 -8.95
CA ALA A 21 28.48 11.64 -9.78
C ALA A 21 29.21 12.93 -9.36
N SER A 22 29.29 13.22 -8.06
CA SER A 22 30.04 14.38 -7.56
C SER A 22 31.55 14.31 -7.85
N LEU A 23 32.15 13.11 -7.79
CA LEU A 23 33.55 12.92 -8.19
C LEU A 23 33.75 13.20 -9.68
N ILE A 24 32.82 12.75 -10.53
CA ILE A 24 32.82 13.04 -11.97
C ILE A 24 32.71 14.55 -12.19
N GLU A 25 31.72 15.22 -11.60
CA GLU A 25 31.55 16.68 -11.71
C GLU A 25 32.79 17.46 -11.29
N ALA A 26 33.47 17.01 -10.23
CA ALA A 26 34.72 17.59 -9.75
C ALA A 26 35.92 17.37 -10.68
N GLY A 27 35.77 16.60 -11.77
CA GLY A 27 36.85 16.25 -12.69
C GLY A 27 37.86 15.27 -12.08
N ALA A 28 37.47 14.54 -11.03
CA ALA A 28 38.33 13.57 -10.36
C ALA A 28 38.46 12.24 -11.13
N VAL A 29 37.71 12.05 -12.23
CA VAL A 29 37.62 10.80 -12.96
C VAL A 29 38.14 10.98 -14.39
N THR A 30 39.03 10.09 -14.81
CA THR A 30 39.47 9.98 -16.21
C THR A 30 39.07 8.65 -16.79
N VAL A 31 38.73 8.65 -18.09
CA VAL A 31 38.46 7.44 -18.88
C VAL A 31 39.35 7.51 -20.12
N ASP A 32 40.18 6.49 -20.33
CA ASP A 32 41.16 6.42 -21.43
C ASP A 32 42.07 7.66 -21.51
N GLY A 33 42.39 8.22 -20.34
CA GLY A 33 43.25 9.40 -20.20
C GLY A 33 42.53 10.75 -20.29
N ILE A 34 41.25 10.78 -20.65
CA ILE A 34 40.46 12.01 -20.79
C ILE A 34 39.65 12.28 -19.51
N VAL A 35 39.68 13.50 -19.00
CA VAL A 35 38.87 13.91 -17.83
C VAL A 35 37.40 13.96 -18.24
N VAL A 36 36.57 13.19 -17.53
CA VAL A 36 35.12 13.17 -17.74
C VAL A 36 34.45 13.98 -16.64
N LYS A 37 33.65 14.98 -17.03
CA LYS A 37 32.90 15.86 -16.11
C LYS A 37 31.39 15.74 -16.22
N GLU A 38 30.88 14.90 -17.12
CA GLU A 38 29.45 14.74 -17.36
C GLU A 38 28.88 13.52 -16.60
N PRO A 39 28.06 13.74 -15.56
CA PRO A 39 27.37 12.65 -14.88
C PRO A 39 26.35 11.99 -15.81
N GLY A 40 26.43 10.66 -15.94
CA GLY A 40 25.56 9.91 -16.85
C GLY A 40 26.19 9.58 -18.19
N ALA A 41 27.39 10.07 -18.48
CA ALA A 41 28.23 9.58 -19.56
C ALA A 41 28.37 8.05 -19.45
N ARG A 42 28.32 7.37 -20.59
CA ARG A 42 28.33 5.92 -20.68
C ARG A 42 29.64 5.44 -21.29
N PHE A 43 30.17 4.37 -20.73
CA PHE A 43 31.42 3.75 -21.18
C PHE A 43 31.31 2.24 -21.08
N ASP A 44 32.11 1.53 -21.85
CA ASP A 44 32.27 0.10 -21.68
C ASP A 44 32.92 -0.22 -20.33
N GLN A 45 32.50 -1.33 -19.72
CA GLN A 45 33.08 -1.81 -18.45
C GLN A 45 34.58 -2.16 -18.55
N GLY A 46 35.13 -2.30 -19.76
CA GLY A 46 36.55 -2.53 -20.01
C GLY A 46 37.39 -1.26 -20.21
N ALA A 47 36.79 -0.06 -20.18
CA ALA A 47 37.52 1.19 -20.37
C ALA A 47 38.56 1.44 -19.26
N ALA A 48 39.67 2.12 -19.59
CA ALA A 48 40.72 2.41 -18.62
C ALA A 48 40.32 3.59 -17.73
N ILE A 49 39.62 3.30 -16.65
CA ILE A 49 39.10 4.31 -15.71
C ILE A 49 40.12 4.56 -14.59
N LYS A 50 40.37 5.84 -14.28
CA LYS A 50 41.12 6.25 -13.08
C LYS A 50 40.30 7.23 -12.24
N VAL A 51 40.43 7.13 -10.92
CA VAL A 51 39.85 8.07 -9.95
C VAL A 51 41.00 8.70 -9.16
N ASN A 52 41.10 10.03 -9.17
CA ASN A 52 42.23 10.77 -8.59
C ASN A 52 43.60 10.23 -9.06
N GLY A 53 43.70 9.92 -10.36
CA GLY A 53 44.92 9.39 -10.98
C GLY A 53 45.24 7.92 -10.69
N ARG A 54 44.48 7.23 -9.83
CA ARG A 54 44.66 5.81 -9.53
C ARG A 54 43.75 4.93 -10.40
N PRO A 55 44.25 3.83 -10.99
CA PRO A 55 43.42 2.88 -11.72
C PRO A 55 42.25 2.40 -10.87
N LEU A 56 41.07 2.29 -11.49
CA LEU A 56 39.90 1.71 -10.85
C LEU A 56 40.18 0.25 -10.50
N ALA A 57 39.89 -0.14 -9.25
CA ALA A 57 39.97 -1.53 -8.84
C ALA A 57 38.94 -2.38 -9.60
N ALA A 58 39.20 -3.69 -9.70
CA ALA A 58 38.20 -4.62 -10.21
C ALA A 58 36.90 -4.53 -9.41
N ALA A 59 35.77 -4.81 -10.06
CA ALA A 59 34.46 -4.79 -9.41
C ALA A 59 34.46 -5.70 -8.16
N GLU A 60 33.78 -5.24 -7.10
CA GLU A 60 33.65 -6.04 -5.89
C GLU A 60 32.91 -7.35 -6.19
N LYS A 61 33.24 -8.41 -5.46
CA LYS A 61 32.47 -9.66 -5.52
C LYS A 61 31.03 -9.36 -5.09
N LYS A 62 30.05 -9.84 -5.86
CA LYS A 62 28.65 -9.75 -5.47
C LYS A 62 28.46 -10.49 -4.15
N ARG A 63 27.84 -9.81 -3.18
CA ARG A 63 27.58 -10.35 -1.86
C ARG A 63 26.23 -9.87 -1.37
N THR A 64 25.48 -10.79 -0.78
CA THR A 64 24.19 -10.50 -0.16
C THR A 64 24.13 -11.16 1.20
N ILE A 65 23.65 -10.42 2.19
CA ILE A 65 23.52 -10.89 3.58
C ILE A 65 22.10 -10.71 4.08
N VAL A 66 21.75 -11.53 5.07
CA VAL A 66 20.59 -11.35 5.94
C VAL A 66 21.06 -10.71 7.24
N LEU A 67 20.54 -9.52 7.57
CA LEU A 67 20.74 -8.85 8.85
C LEU A 67 19.44 -8.91 9.68
N TYR A 68 19.54 -9.33 10.94
CA TYR A 68 18.51 -9.00 11.92
C TYR A 68 18.77 -7.59 12.43
N LYS A 69 18.10 -6.61 11.84
CA LYS A 69 18.20 -5.22 12.30
C LYS A 69 17.52 -5.06 13.68
N PRO A 70 18.21 -4.57 14.72
CA PRO A 70 17.60 -4.28 16.02
C PRO A 70 16.80 -2.96 16.01
N VAL A 71 15.97 -2.77 17.04
CA VAL A 71 15.34 -1.47 17.36
C VAL A 71 16.42 -0.44 17.69
N GLY A 72 16.18 0.83 17.36
CA GLY A 72 17.07 1.95 17.65
C GLY A 72 18.11 2.24 16.57
N VAL A 73 18.25 1.36 15.57
CA VAL A 73 19.21 1.52 14.47
C VAL A 73 18.52 2.03 13.19
N LEU A 74 19.17 2.92 12.45
CA LEU A 74 18.69 3.47 11.18
C LEU A 74 19.11 2.61 9.99
N SER A 75 18.19 2.39 9.04
CA SER A 75 18.46 1.67 7.78
C SER A 75 19.14 2.56 6.73
N THR A 76 20.31 3.11 7.07
CA THR A 76 21.14 3.98 6.21
C THR A 76 22.62 3.64 6.40
N MET A 77 23.45 4.00 5.42
CA MET A 77 24.92 3.84 5.53
C MET A 77 25.61 5.06 6.17
N SER A 78 24.89 6.16 6.34
CA SER A 78 25.37 7.37 7.00
C SER A 78 24.17 8.18 7.52
N ASP A 79 24.31 8.76 8.71
CA ASP A 79 23.34 9.67 9.30
C ASP A 79 24.04 10.97 9.71
N PRO A 80 23.69 12.13 9.13
CA PRO A 80 24.36 13.40 9.44
C PRO A 80 24.06 13.90 10.86
N PHE A 81 23.10 13.30 11.55
CA PHE A 81 22.72 13.65 12.92
C PHE A 81 23.30 12.70 13.98
N GLY A 82 24.22 11.81 13.58
CA GLY A 82 24.96 10.93 14.50
C GLY A 82 24.14 9.78 15.10
N GLY A 83 22.99 9.43 14.51
CA GLY A 83 22.21 8.28 14.94
C GLY A 83 22.86 6.95 14.55
N ARG A 84 22.75 5.94 15.42
CA ARG A 84 23.26 4.58 15.17
C ARG A 84 22.70 4.00 13.87
N THR A 85 23.57 3.50 12.99
CA THR A 85 23.19 3.01 11.65
C THR A 85 23.52 1.53 11.42
N VAL A 86 22.99 0.93 10.36
CA VAL A 86 23.32 -0.46 9.98
C VAL A 86 24.77 -0.63 9.53
N ALA A 87 25.45 0.45 9.13
CA ALA A 87 26.88 0.42 8.80
C ALA A 87 27.75 0.06 10.02
N GLU A 88 27.26 0.30 11.23
CA GLU A 88 27.99 -0.08 12.46
C GLU A 88 27.81 -1.56 12.83
N LEU A 89 26.77 -2.21 12.29
CA LEU A 89 26.45 -3.62 12.58
C LEU A 89 27.14 -4.57 11.61
N VAL A 90 27.29 -4.15 10.35
CA VAL A 90 27.81 -4.99 9.28
C VAL A 90 29.19 -4.51 8.88
N LYS A 91 30.20 -5.33 9.18
CA LYS A 91 31.59 -5.11 8.78
C LYS A 91 31.97 -6.14 7.73
N THR A 92 31.94 -5.73 6.47
CA THR A 92 32.34 -6.54 5.31
C THR A 92 33.41 -5.81 4.52
N PRO A 93 34.32 -6.53 3.82
CA PRO A 93 35.25 -5.90 2.87
C PRO A 93 34.51 -5.16 1.76
N GLU A 94 33.40 -5.73 1.29
CA GLU A 94 32.56 -5.15 0.24
C GLU A 94 31.59 -4.09 0.79
N ARG A 95 31.29 -3.09 -0.04
CA ARG A 95 30.37 -2.00 0.31
C ARG A 95 28.90 -2.40 0.09
N LEU A 96 28.30 -3.01 1.10
CA LEU A 96 26.88 -3.39 1.06
C LEU A 96 25.95 -2.20 1.32
N VAL A 97 24.77 -2.20 0.69
CA VAL A 97 23.70 -1.23 0.97
C VAL A 97 22.40 -1.93 1.39
N PRO A 98 21.54 -1.27 2.20
CA PRO A 98 20.25 -1.83 2.59
C PRO A 98 19.32 -2.05 1.38
N VAL A 99 18.75 -3.25 1.28
CA VAL A 99 17.69 -3.57 0.33
C VAL A 99 16.35 -3.14 0.96
N GLY A 100 16.04 -1.87 0.75
CA GLY A 100 14.88 -1.23 1.35
C GLY A 100 15.17 -0.76 2.78
N ARG A 101 14.11 -0.42 3.53
CA ARG A 101 14.27 0.20 4.86
C ARG A 101 13.30 -0.38 5.87
N LEU A 102 13.77 -0.50 7.10
CA LEU A 102 12.95 -0.60 8.31
C LEU A 102 13.05 0.70 9.11
N ASP A 103 11.94 1.11 9.72
CA ASP A 103 11.92 2.27 10.61
C ASP A 103 12.85 2.05 11.82
N LYS A 104 13.32 3.14 12.43
CA LYS A 104 14.21 3.08 13.60
C LYS A 104 13.59 2.28 14.76
N ASP A 105 12.29 2.41 14.96
CA ASP A 105 11.52 1.74 16.02
C ASP A 105 11.07 0.31 15.64
N SER A 106 11.51 -0.21 14.50
CA SER A 106 11.14 -1.53 13.98
C SER A 106 12.37 -2.42 13.86
N GLU A 107 12.17 -3.73 13.96
CA GLU A 107 13.24 -4.73 13.99
C GLU A 107 13.00 -5.87 12.98
N GLY A 108 13.97 -6.77 12.86
CA GLY A 108 13.87 -8.00 12.07
C GLY A 108 14.61 -7.93 10.73
N LEU A 109 14.16 -8.75 9.79
CA LEU A 109 14.84 -9.03 8.53
C LEU A 109 15.12 -7.77 7.70
N LEU A 110 16.39 -7.51 7.42
CA LEU A 110 16.86 -6.53 6.45
C LEU A 110 17.94 -7.19 5.59
N LEU A 111 17.71 -7.26 4.28
CA LEU A 111 18.75 -7.69 3.35
C LEU A 111 19.72 -6.54 3.11
N MET A 112 21.01 -6.85 2.95
CA MET A 112 22.01 -5.90 2.46
C MET A 112 22.80 -6.53 1.33
N SER A 113 23.06 -5.78 0.26
CA SER A 113 23.73 -6.28 -0.94
C SER A 113 24.50 -5.17 -1.66
N ASN A 114 25.55 -5.53 -2.39
CA ASN A 114 26.19 -4.65 -3.39
C ASN A 114 25.69 -4.92 -4.83
N ASP A 115 24.80 -5.90 -5.03
CA ASP A 115 24.14 -6.15 -6.31
C ASP A 115 23.01 -5.12 -6.55
N GLY A 116 23.29 -4.13 -7.40
CA GLY A 116 22.34 -3.06 -7.73
C GLY A 116 21.06 -3.55 -8.42
N GLU A 117 21.12 -4.64 -9.18
CA GLU A 117 19.94 -5.23 -9.84
C GLU A 117 19.03 -5.87 -8.82
N LEU A 118 19.61 -6.65 -7.89
CA LEU A 118 18.89 -7.26 -6.79
C LEU A 118 18.24 -6.21 -5.89
N VAL A 119 19.00 -5.17 -5.53
CA VAL A 119 18.49 -4.03 -4.74
C VAL A 119 17.30 -3.40 -5.44
N ASN A 120 17.38 -3.13 -6.74
CA ASN A 120 16.29 -2.53 -7.50
C ASN A 120 15.08 -3.48 -7.60
N LYS A 121 15.31 -4.77 -7.87
CA LYS A 121 14.27 -5.80 -7.98
C LYS A 121 13.45 -5.90 -6.69
N LEU A 122 14.13 -6.00 -5.54
CA LEU A 122 13.46 -6.18 -4.25
C LEU A 122 12.84 -4.91 -3.67
N THR A 123 13.28 -3.71 -4.09
CA THR A 123 12.80 -2.44 -3.53
C THR A 123 11.79 -1.71 -4.40
N HIS A 124 11.82 -1.90 -5.72
CA HIS A 124 10.96 -1.12 -6.62
C HIS A 124 9.50 -1.58 -6.51
N PRO A 125 8.52 -0.66 -6.28
CA PRO A 125 7.13 -1.01 -6.03
C PRO A 125 6.47 -1.88 -7.09
N ARG A 126 6.88 -1.74 -8.35
CA ARG A 126 6.36 -2.52 -9.51
C ARG A 126 6.45 -4.05 -9.33
N PHE A 127 7.40 -4.53 -8.53
CA PHE A 127 7.61 -5.97 -8.33
C PHE A 127 6.76 -6.54 -7.19
N GLU A 128 6.10 -5.69 -6.40
CA GLU A 128 5.11 -6.07 -5.38
C GLU A 128 5.51 -7.21 -4.42
N HIS A 129 6.82 -7.36 -4.13
CA HIS A 129 7.31 -8.40 -3.23
C HIS A 129 6.63 -8.34 -1.86
N LYS A 130 6.07 -9.49 -1.44
CA LYS A 130 5.42 -9.67 -0.14
C LYS A 130 6.42 -9.46 1.00
N LYS A 131 5.98 -8.84 2.08
CA LYS A 131 6.76 -8.54 3.29
C LYS A 131 5.92 -8.95 4.48
N THR A 132 6.41 -9.92 5.25
CA THR A 132 5.67 -10.48 6.37
C THR A 132 6.18 -9.90 7.68
N TYR A 133 5.27 -9.45 8.53
CA TYR A 133 5.57 -8.82 9.81
C TYR A 133 4.81 -9.48 10.94
N LEU A 134 5.47 -9.69 12.08
CA LEU A 134 4.86 -10.00 13.35
C LEU A 134 4.79 -8.73 14.20
N VAL A 135 3.59 -8.40 14.66
CA VAL A 135 3.26 -7.12 15.28
C VAL A 135 2.54 -7.40 16.58
N LYS A 136 3.20 -7.12 17.70
CA LYS A 136 2.57 -7.20 19.02
C LYS A 136 1.80 -5.92 19.26
N VAL A 137 0.50 -6.03 19.50
CA VAL A 137 -0.40 -4.90 19.73
C VAL A 137 -1.09 -5.02 21.08
N ALA A 138 -1.41 -3.87 21.69
CA ALA A 138 -2.25 -3.78 22.87
C ALA A 138 -3.53 -2.97 22.57
N GLY A 139 -4.64 -3.41 23.16
CA GLY A 139 -5.93 -2.72 23.12
C GLY A 139 -7.10 -3.70 23.14
N ARG A 140 -8.29 -3.21 23.49
CA ARG A 140 -9.54 -4.00 23.38
C ARG A 140 -9.62 -4.61 21.99
N TRP A 141 -9.89 -5.90 21.92
CA TRP A 141 -9.97 -6.61 20.65
C TRP A 141 -11.40 -6.93 20.30
N SER A 142 -11.67 -6.92 19.01
CA SER A 142 -12.96 -7.30 18.46
C SER A 142 -12.77 -7.81 17.03
N ALA A 143 -13.77 -8.55 16.54
CA ALA A 143 -13.73 -9.05 15.16
C ALA A 143 -13.71 -7.88 14.15
N GLU A 144 -14.34 -6.76 14.49
CA GLU A 144 -14.40 -5.54 13.69
C GLU A 144 -13.03 -4.90 13.54
N LYS A 145 -12.19 -4.92 14.58
CA LYS A 145 -10.80 -4.41 14.49
C LYS A 145 -9.97 -5.24 13.53
N LEU A 146 -10.13 -6.56 13.55
CA LEU A 146 -9.47 -7.44 12.59
C LEU A 146 -9.98 -7.19 11.16
N ALA A 147 -11.29 -7.02 11.00
CA ALA A 147 -11.90 -6.67 9.72
C ALA A 147 -11.39 -5.33 9.19
N LEU A 148 -11.26 -4.32 10.05
CA LEU A 148 -10.71 -3.00 9.72
C LEU A 148 -9.24 -3.10 9.31
N LEU A 149 -8.41 -3.84 10.06
CA LEU A 149 -7.01 -4.06 9.69
C LEU A 149 -6.86 -4.78 8.34
N ARG A 150 -7.86 -5.57 7.93
CA ARG A 150 -7.93 -6.27 6.64
C ARG A 150 -8.59 -5.43 5.55
N SER A 151 -9.30 -4.36 5.88
CA SER A 151 -10.01 -3.52 4.93
C SER A 151 -9.11 -2.39 4.40
N PRO A 152 -9.56 -1.64 3.38
CA PRO A 152 -8.86 -0.45 2.96
C PRO A 152 -8.84 0.59 4.10
N ILE A 153 -7.65 0.98 4.57
CA ILE A 153 -7.49 1.99 5.62
C ILE A 153 -7.00 3.29 4.98
N LYS A 154 -7.83 4.34 5.05
CA LYS A 154 -7.41 5.69 4.67
C LYS A 154 -6.48 6.24 5.75
N LEU A 155 -5.22 6.46 5.37
CA LEU A 155 -4.24 7.11 6.20
C LEU A 155 -4.46 8.61 6.22
N ASP A 156 -3.90 9.23 7.26
CA ASP A 156 -3.94 10.68 7.43
C ASP A 156 -3.49 11.37 6.16
N ASP A 157 -2.36 10.98 5.57
CA ASP A 157 -1.80 11.60 4.36
C ASP A 157 -2.68 11.52 3.09
N GLY A 158 -3.91 11.00 3.20
CA GLY A 158 -4.90 10.90 2.14
C GLY A 158 -4.76 9.62 1.32
N TYR A 159 -3.71 8.83 1.58
CA TYR A 159 -3.50 7.57 0.92
C TYR A 159 -4.37 6.47 1.52
N THR A 160 -5.03 5.71 0.66
CA THR A 160 -5.75 4.51 1.12
C THR A 160 -4.85 3.30 0.97
N ILE A 161 -4.48 2.71 2.11
CA ILE A 161 -3.84 1.41 2.15
C ILE A 161 -4.80 0.40 1.55
N ARG A 162 -4.34 -0.38 0.59
CA ARG A 162 -5.11 -1.51 0.03
C ARG A 162 -5.31 -2.58 1.12
N PRO A 163 -6.36 -3.42 1.03
CA PRO A 163 -6.53 -4.56 1.92
C PRO A 163 -5.22 -5.34 2.11
N VAL A 164 -4.87 -5.59 3.37
CA VAL A 164 -3.66 -6.33 3.74
C VAL A 164 -4.10 -7.59 4.47
N PRO A 165 -3.58 -8.78 4.13
CA PRO A 165 -3.76 -9.96 4.96
C PRO A 165 -3.22 -9.71 6.37
N VAL A 166 -4.09 -9.90 7.38
CA VAL A 166 -3.75 -9.81 8.79
C VAL A 166 -4.27 -11.04 9.52
N GLU A 167 -3.44 -11.76 10.25
CA GLU A 167 -3.83 -12.95 11.03
C GLU A 167 -3.56 -12.74 12.51
N VAL A 168 -4.40 -13.28 13.39
CA VAL A 168 -4.10 -13.37 14.82
C VAL A 168 -3.27 -14.63 15.01
N VAL A 169 -2.01 -14.48 15.40
CA VAL A 169 -1.07 -15.59 15.64
C VAL A 169 -1.19 -16.07 17.08
N ARG A 170 -1.33 -15.13 18.01
CA ARG A 170 -1.40 -15.43 19.45
C ARG A 170 -2.17 -14.36 20.19
N GLU A 171 -2.86 -14.79 21.24
CA GLU A 171 -3.57 -13.95 22.20
C GLU A 171 -3.01 -14.17 23.61
N TRP A 172 -3.01 -13.11 24.41
CA TRP A 172 -2.73 -13.14 25.85
C TRP A 172 -3.88 -12.47 26.61
N GLU A 173 -4.07 -12.86 27.87
CA GLU A 173 -5.17 -12.39 28.74
C GLU A 173 -5.17 -10.87 28.96
N ASN A 174 -4.01 -10.22 28.90
CA ASN A 174 -3.84 -8.78 29.12
C ASN A 174 -4.18 -7.91 27.88
N HIS A 175 -5.17 -8.32 27.08
CA HIS A 175 -5.58 -7.65 25.83
C HIS A 175 -4.43 -7.36 24.85
N THR A 176 -3.40 -8.20 24.89
CA THR A 176 -2.27 -8.14 23.97
C THR A 176 -2.42 -9.24 22.94
N ARG A 177 -2.10 -8.94 21.68
CA ARG A 177 -2.16 -9.90 20.58
C ARG A 177 -0.94 -9.79 19.69
N LEU A 178 -0.55 -10.92 19.12
CA LEU A 178 0.45 -11.00 18.07
C LEU A 178 -0.27 -11.13 16.75
N LEU A 179 -0.09 -10.15 15.89
CA LEU A 179 -0.69 -10.10 14.57
C LEU A 179 0.36 -10.35 13.50
N LYS A 180 0.02 -11.10 12.46
CA LYS A 180 0.86 -11.28 11.28
C LYS A 180 0.29 -10.46 10.13
N PHE A 181 1.06 -9.51 9.62
CA PHE A 181 0.71 -8.68 8.46
C PHE A 181 1.52 -9.11 7.24
N VAL A 182 0.90 -9.13 6.05
CA VAL A 182 1.61 -9.41 4.77
C VAL A 182 1.42 -8.27 3.78
N LEU A 183 2.44 -7.42 3.61
CA LEU A 183 2.35 -6.22 2.78
C LEU A 183 3.07 -6.41 1.44
N LYS A 184 2.49 -5.92 0.34
CA LYS A 184 3.17 -5.80 -0.96
C LYS A 184 3.85 -4.45 -1.17
N GLU A 185 3.33 -3.41 -0.52
CA GLU A 185 3.88 -2.07 -0.49
C GLU A 185 4.69 -1.80 0.78
N GLY A 186 5.43 -0.69 0.81
CA GLY A 186 6.30 -0.32 1.93
C GLY A 186 6.21 1.15 2.26
N ARG A 187 4.99 1.65 2.54
CA ARG A 187 4.82 3.07 2.90
C ARG A 187 5.36 3.38 4.29
N LYS A 188 5.75 4.64 4.47
CA LYS A 188 6.30 5.14 5.74
C LYS A 188 5.33 4.87 6.89
N ARG A 189 5.77 4.04 7.86
CA ARG A 189 5.04 3.65 9.08
C ARG A 189 3.67 3.02 8.84
N GLN A 190 3.47 2.33 7.71
CA GLN A 190 2.18 1.80 7.27
C GLN A 190 1.43 0.98 8.33
N ILE A 191 2.03 -0.11 8.83
CA ILE A 191 1.44 -0.98 9.85
C ILE A 191 1.06 -0.21 11.11
N ARG A 192 1.92 0.71 11.56
CA ARG A 192 1.66 1.49 12.76
C ARG A 192 0.43 2.37 12.59
N LYS A 193 0.29 3.01 11.43
CA LYS A 193 -0.90 3.80 11.10
C LYS A 193 -2.15 2.92 10.98
N MET A 194 -2.05 1.72 10.42
CA MET A 194 -3.17 0.77 10.37
C MET A 194 -3.65 0.37 11.77
N CYS A 195 -2.71 -0.02 12.64
CA CYS A 195 -3.04 -0.34 14.04
C CYS A 195 -3.64 0.86 14.77
N SER A 196 -3.10 2.06 14.54
CA SER A 196 -3.65 3.30 15.12
C SER A 196 -5.09 3.55 14.69
N ALA A 197 -5.39 3.40 13.39
CA ALA A 197 -6.74 3.49 12.86
C ALA A 197 -7.70 2.45 13.47
N ALA A 198 -7.19 1.27 13.85
CA ALA A 198 -7.96 0.25 14.57
C ALA A 198 -7.96 0.43 16.10
N HIS A 199 -7.46 1.56 16.61
CA HIS A 199 -7.30 1.84 18.03
C HIS A 199 -6.53 0.72 18.75
N LEU A 200 -5.40 0.33 18.15
CA LEU A 200 -4.46 -0.66 18.66
C LEU A 200 -3.07 -0.02 18.74
N VAL A 201 -2.45 -0.12 19.90
CA VAL A 201 -1.10 0.40 20.12
C VAL A 201 -0.09 -0.66 19.73
N VAL A 202 0.81 -0.34 18.80
CA VAL A 202 1.91 -1.23 18.42
C VAL A 202 2.99 -1.20 19.50
N LEU A 203 3.20 -2.34 20.16
CA LEU A 203 4.25 -2.55 21.15
C LEU A 203 5.56 -2.97 20.47
N THR A 204 5.50 -3.95 19.58
CA THR A 204 6.66 -4.41 18.79
C THR A 204 6.27 -4.62 17.34
N LEU A 205 7.23 -4.46 16.43
CA LEU A 205 7.05 -4.64 15.00
C LEU A 205 8.31 -5.28 14.43
N LYS A 206 8.21 -6.56 14.10
CA LYS A 206 9.30 -7.39 13.60
C LYS A 206 9.00 -7.85 12.17
N ARG A 207 9.83 -7.50 11.20
CA ARG A 207 9.75 -8.10 9.86
C ARG A 207 10.39 -9.48 9.90
N VAL A 208 9.67 -10.50 9.45
CA VAL A 208 10.15 -11.89 9.48
C VAL A 208 10.38 -12.46 8.08
N ALA A 209 9.84 -11.85 7.02
CA ALA A 209 10.12 -12.28 5.64
C ALA A 209 10.03 -11.14 4.62
N VAL A 210 10.75 -11.30 3.50
CA VAL A 210 10.66 -10.48 2.28
C VAL A 210 10.76 -11.41 1.08
N GLY A 211 9.69 -11.53 0.28
CA GLY A 211 9.63 -12.50 -0.81
C GLY A 211 9.82 -13.91 -0.27
N VAL A 212 10.82 -14.61 -0.80
CA VAL A 212 11.24 -15.96 -0.36
C VAL A 212 12.25 -15.95 0.79
N PHE A 213 12.76 -14.78 1.17
CA PHE A 213 13.77 -14.67 2.20
C PHE A 213 13.11 -14.56 3.57
N GLU A 214 13.49 -15.43 4.50
CA GLU A 214 12.99 -15.46 5.86
C GLU A 214 14.09 -15.07 6.86
N LEU A 215 13.68 -14.53 8.00
CA LEU A 215 14.57 -14.30 9.12
C LEU A 215 14.91 -15.64 9.77
N PRO A 216 16.19 -16.06 9.80
CA PRO A 216 16.57 -17.31 10.43
C PRO A 216 16.23 -17.28 11.92
N ALA A 217 15.79 -18.41 12.46
CA ALA A 217 15.30 -18.50 13.84
C ALA A 217 16.43 -18.31 14.87
N GLU A 218 17.63 -18.73 14.51
CA GLU A 218 18.85 -18.70 15.31
C GLU A 218 19.56 -17.34 15.29
N LEU A 219 19.28 -16.50 14.28
CA LEU A 219 19.93 -15.20 14.13
C LEU A 219 19.39 -14.22 15.18
N LYS A 220 20.28 -13.57 15.94
CA LYS A 220 19.90 -12.62 17.01
C LYS A 220 19.92 -11.16 16.53
N PRO A 221 19.24 -10.23 17.24
CA PRO A 221 19.28 -8.81 16.88
C PRO A 221 20.71 -8.25 16.81
N GLY A 222 21.06 -7.65 15.68
CA GLY A 222 22.40 -7.11 15.40
C GLY A 222 23.31 -8.09 14.65
N GLU A 223 22.99 -9.38 14.65
CA GLU A 223 23.75 -10.38 13.90
C GLU A 223 23.29 -10.44 12.44
N TRP A 224 24.22 -10.87 11.60
CA TRP A 224 23.99 -11.09 10.19
C TRP A 224 24.69 -12.36 9.73
N ARG A 225 24.20 -12.95 8.64
CA ARG A 225 24.83 -14.07 7.96
C ARG A 225 24.83 -13.84 6.45
N ASP A 226 25.78 -14.47 5.76
CA ASP A 226 25.72 -14.56 4.31
C ASP A 226 24.48 -15.34 3.87
N LEU A 227 23.92 -14.90 2.75
CA LEU A 227 22.89 -15.62 2.02
C LEU A 227 23.62 -16.69 1.20
N ASN A 228 23.36 -17.97 1.45
CA ASN A 228 24.15 -19.04 0.82
C ASN A 228 23.93 -19.04 -0.71
N LYS A 229 24.92 -19.47 -1.50
CA LYS A 229 24.83 -19.51 -2.98
C LYS A 229 23.60 -20.27 -3.54
N ASN A 230 23.04 -21.21 -2.77
CA ASN A 230 21.81 -21.93 -3.14
C ASN A 230 20.51 -21.18 -2.78
N GLU A 231 20.60 -20.13 -1.96
CA GLU A 231 19.51 -19.20 -1.62
C GLU A 231 19.54 -17.94 -2.53
N GLU A 232 20.54 -17.82 -3.42
CA GLU A 232 20.61 -16.77 -4.46
C GLU A 232 19.56 -17.03 -5.55
N ILE A 233 18.37 -16.50 -5.32
CA ILE A 233 17.34 -16.15 -6.33
C ILE A 233 17.15 -17.22 -7.42
N VAL A 234 16.35 -18.23 -7.11
CA VAL A 234 15.60 -18.92 -8.17
C VAL A 234 14.61 -17.90 -8.75
N GLU A 235 14.61 -17.74 -10.07
CA GLU A 235 13.63 -16.94 -10.82
C GLU A 235 12.22 -17.49 -10.60
N ALA A 236 11.57 -17.04 -9.53
CA ALA A 236 10.22 -17.45 -9.19
C ALA A 236 9.21 -16.52 -9.88
N GLY A 237 8.48 -17.12 -10.82
CA GLY A 237 7.29 -16.58 -11.44
C GLY A 237 6.22 -16.16 -10.43
N PHE A 238 5.34 -15.28 -10.92
CA PHE A 238 4.26 -14.60 -10.21
C PHE A 238 3.37 -15.50 -9.34
N THR A 239 3.02 -15.03 -8.14
CA THR A 239 1.83 -15.49 -7.36
C THR A 239 1.29 -14.39 -6.40
N GLU A 240 0.44 -13.53 -6.97
CA GLU A 240 -0.88 -13.13 -6.45
C GLU A 240 -1.11 -12.40 -5.11
N VAL A 241 -2.26 -11.69 -5.07
CA VAL A 241 -3.17 -11.16 -4.01
C VAL A 241 -3.74 -9.79 -4.45
N VAL A 242 -4.95 -9.83 -4.99
CA VAL A 242 -6.03 -8.83 -4.84
C VAL A 242 -7.32 -9.67 -4.65
N THR A 243 -8.24 -9.30 -3.76
CA THR A 243 -9.56 -9.98 -3.65
C THR A 243 -10.27 -9.86 -4.99
N PRO A 244 -10.70 -10.97 -5.62
CA PRO A 244 -10.24 -11.23 -6.96
C PRO A 244 -10.87 -10.23 -7.94
N PHE A 245 -10.01 -9.38 -8.49
CA PHE A 245 -10.24 -8.81 -9.80
C PHE A 245 -10.04 -9.95 -10.78
N ILE A 246 -11.13 -10.62 -11.17
CA ILE A 246 -11.04 -11.74 -12.09
C ILE A 246 -10.95 -11.15 -13.49
N ALA A 247 -9.80 -11.34 -14.14
CA ALA A 247 -9.60 -10.93 -15.52
C ALA A 247 -10.26 -11.97 -16.44
N ALA A 248 -11.37 -11.62 -17.08
CA ALA A 248 -12.00 -12.46 -18.09
C ALA A 248 -11.25 -12.31 -19.41
N LEU A 249 -10.27 -13.19 -19.65
CA LEU A 249 -9.40 -13.21 -20.84
C LEU A 249 -9.53 -14.56 -21.55
N PRO A 250 -9.59 -14.58 -22.89
CA PRO A 250 -9.59 -15.84 -23.65
C PRO A 250 -8.30 -16.63 -23.40
N GLY A 251 -8.42 -17.92 -23.08
CA GLY A 251 -7.30 -18.85 -22.86
C GLY A 251 -6.57 -18.70 -21.53
N PHE A 252 -7.09 -17.91 -20.58
CA PHE A 252 -6.53 -17.77 -19.24
C PHE A 252 -7.35 -18.61 -18.25
N ASP A 253 -6.71 -19.54 -17.55
CA ASP A 253 -7.31 -20.32 -16.45
C ASP A 253 -6.66 -19.88 -15.12
N PRO A 254 -7.16 -18.80 -14.49
CA PRO A 254 -6.62 -18.35 -13.23
C PRO A 254 -7.36 -19.05 -12.09
N LEU A 255 -6.58 -19.65 -11.20
CA LEU A 255 -6.96 -20.06 -9.84
C LEU A 255 -7.59 -21.45 -9.74
N SER A 256 -7.04 -22.23 -8.81
CA SER A 256 -7.58 -23.52 -8.37
C SER A 256 -8.95 -23.35 -7.68
N ASP A 257 -9.76 -24.40 -7.63
CA ASP A 257 -11.08 -24.39 -6.97
C ASP A 257 -11.00 -23.91 -5.51
N GLN A 258 -9.87 -24.13 -4.84
CA GLN A 258 -9.60 -23.68 -3.48
C GLN A 258 -9.36 -22.16 -3.38
N GLU A 259 -8.82 -21.54 -4.43
CA GLU A 259 -8.56 -20.10 -4.53
C GLU A 259 -9.81 -19.31 -4.99
N LEU A 260 -10.75 -19.97 -5.68
CA LEU A 260 -12.05 -19.42 -6.06
C LEU A 260 -13.12 -19.59 -4.98
N ALA A 261 -12.88 -20.38 -3.93
CA ALA A 261 -13.86 -20.58 -2.86
C ALA A 261 -14.10 -19.26 -2.08
N PRO A 262 -15.37 -18.86 -1.85
CA PRO A 262 -15.68 -17.74 -1.00
C PRO A 262 -15.12 -18.04 0.40
N PRO A 263 -14.41 -17.09 1.04
CA PRO A 263 -13.85 -17.30 2.35
C PRO A 263 -14.98 -17.66 3.33
N LYS A 264 -14.96 -18.88 3.87
CA LYS A 264 -15.94 -19.34 4.86
C LYS A 264 -15.79 -18.50 6.13
N PRO A 265 -16.76 -17.64 6.48
CA PRO A 265 -16.65 -16.84 7.69
C PRO A 265 -16.78 -17.76 8.92
N SER A 266 -15.98 -17.53 9.96
CA SER A 266 -15.97 -18.34 11.19
C SER A 266 -17.20 -18.14 12.09
N LYS A 267 -18.11 -17.24 11.71
CA LYS A 267 -19.44 -17.00 12.29
C LYS A 267 -20.42 -16.56 11.19
N PRO A 268 -21.75 -16.72 11.35
CA PRO A 268 -22.73 -16.27 10.36
C PRO A 268 -22.57 -14.76 10.15
N SER A 269 -22.11 -14.37 8.97
CA SER A 269 -21.92 -12.97 8.58
C SER A 269 -22.98 -12.65 7.54
N SER A 270 -23.79 -11.62 7.78
CA SER A 270 -24.75 -11.07 6.82
C SER A 270 -24.07 -10.33 5.65
N LEU A 271 -22.74 -10.22 5.64
CA LEU A 271 -21.99 -9.56 4.57
C LEU A 271 -21.97 -10.44 3.31
N LEU A 272 -22.62 -9.93 2.28
CA LEU A 272 -22.66 -10.51 0.96
C LEU A 272 -21.33 -10.25 0.22
N LEU A 273 -20.55 -11.29 -0.05
CA LEU A 273 -19.31 -11.19 -0.82
C LEU A 273 -19.61 -11.19 -2.31
N THR A 274 -19.18 -10.15 -3.01
CA THR A 274 -19.40 -9.97 -4.46
C THR A 274 -18.05 -9.90 -5.20
N PRO A 275 -17.63 -10.93 -5.94
CA PRO A 275 -16.45 -10.89 -6.81
C PRO A 275 -16.61 -9.85 -7.92
N GLN A 276 -15.52 -9.17 -8.29
CA GLN A 276 -15.54 -8.14 -9.33
C GLN A 276 -14.72 -8.56 -10.54
N PHE A 277 -15.35 -8.54 -11.72
CA PHE A 277 -14.76 -8.96 -12.98
C PHE A 277 -14.30 -7.76 -13.79
N ILE A 278 -13.24 -7.92 -14.56
CA ILE A 278 -12.81 -6.93 -15.53
C ILE A 278 -12.39 -7.59 -16.83
N GLY A 279 -13.04 -7.20 -17.92
CA GLY A 279 -12.87 -7.87 -19.21
C GLY A 279 -13.68 -7.18 -20.29
N LYS A 280 -13.71 -7.82 -21.46
CA LYS A 280 -14.50 -7.39 -22.62
C LYS A 280 -14.94 -8.57 -23.50
N ASP A 281 -14.77 -9.78 -22.99
CA ASP A 281 -15.03 -11.03 -23.70
C ASP A 281 -16.17 -11.76 -22.96
N PRO A 282 -17.37 -11.82 -23.55
CA PRO A 282 -18.53 -12.47 -22.94
C PRO A 282 -18.32 -13.96 -22.67
N ALA A 283 -17.59 -14.69 -23.53
CA ALA A 283 -17.34 -16.12 -23.34
C ALA A 283 -16.41 -16.35 -22.14
N ALA A 284 -15.36 -15.53 -22.04
CA ALA A 284 -14.46 -15.57 -20.88
C ALA A 284 -15.18 -15.16 -19.59
N LEU A 285 -16.09 -14.17 -19.64
CA LEU A 285 -16.90 -13.77 -18.49
C LEU A 285 -17.82 -14.91 -18.05
N ARG A 286 -18.49 -15.60 -18.99
CA ARG A 286 -19.39 -16.73 -18.70
C ARG A 286 -18.65 -17.83 -17.94
N SER A 287 -17.54 -18.31 -18.50
CA SER A 287 -16.71 -19.35 -17.88
C SER A 287 -16.29 -18.97 -16.46
N ALA A 288 -15.87 -17.71 -16.27
CA ALA A 288 -15.44 -17.22 -14.97
C ALA A 288 -16.62 -17.07 -13.97
N LEU A 289 -17.80 -16.64 -14.44
CA LEU A 289 -19.01 -16.52 -13.63
C LEU A 289 -19.56 -17.88 -13.20
N GLU A 290 -19.59 -18.86 -14.11
CA GLU A 290 -20.02 -20.22 -13.81
C GLU A 290 -19.16 -20.86 -12.73
N ARG A 291 -17.84 -20.62 -12.78
CA ARG A 291 -16.90 -21.09 -11.76
C ARG A 291 -17.10 -20.42 -10.40
N VAL A 292 -17.25 -19.09 -10.34
CA VAL A 292 -17.51 -18.45 -9.02
C VAL A 292 -18.88 -18.82 -8.46
N LYS A 293 -19.87 -19.04 -9.33
CA LYS A 293 -21.18 -19.55 -8.90
C LYS A 293 -21.06 -20.98 -8.35
N ALA A 294 -20.33 -21.85 -9.02
CA ALA A 294 -20.02 -23.20 -8.55
C ALA A 294 -19.22 -23.19 -7.23
N ALA A 295 -18.35 -22.20 -7.04
CA ALA A 295 -17.60 -22.00 -5.81
C ALA A 295 -18.47 -21.50 -4.64
N GLY A 296 -19.68 -21.00 -4.89
CA GLY A 296 -20.65 -20.61 -3.86
C GLY A 296 -20.88 -19.10 -3.73
N TYR A 297 -20.43 -18.29 -4.69
CA TYR A 297 -20.80 -16.88 -4.75
C TYR A 297 -22.23 -16.70 -5.24
N THR A 298 -22.99 -15.86 -4.55
CA THR A 298 -24.41 -15.60 -4.85
C THR A 298 -24.64 -14.31 -5.64
N THR A 299 -23.62 -13.46 -5.76
CA THR A 299 -23.62 -12.23 -6.56
C THR A 299 -22.29 -12.03 -7.28
N ALA A 300 -22.25 -11.16 -8.30
CA ALA A 300 -21.03 -10.73 -8.98
C ALA A 300 -21.15 -9.29 -9.49
N ASP A 301 -20.02 -8.61 -9.70
CA ASP A 301 -19.95 -7.23 -10.18
C ASP A 301 -19.04 -7.11 -11.41
N LEU A 302 -19.40 -6.28 -12.40
CA LEU A 302 -18.54 -5.93 -13.52
C LEU A 302 -17.91 -4.55 -13.35
N ASN A 303 -16.57 -4.49 -13.34
CA ASN A 303 -15.83 -3.24 -13.34
C ASN A 303 -15.81 -2.60 -14.73
N CYS A 304 -16.69 -1.62 -14.91
CA CYS A 304 -16.78 -0.73 -16.07
C CYS A 304 -16.17 0.65 -15.78
N GLY A 305 -15.35 0.80 -14.72
CA GLY A 305 -14.97 2.11 -14.18
C GLY A 305 -13.47 2.34 -13.96
N CYS A 306 -12.61 1.34 -14.20
CA CYS A 306 -11.16 1.49 -14.03
C CYS A 306 -10.60 2.52 -15.02
N PRO A 307 -10.01 3.64 -14.55
CA PRO A 307 -9.58 4.73 -15.42
C PRO A 307 -8.16 4.55 -15.98
N PHE A 308 -7.40 3.56 -15.50
CA PHE A 308 -6.00 3.39 -15.83
C PHE A 308 -5.80 3.18 -17.34
N PRO A 309 -4.92 3.95 -18.01
CA PRO A 309 -4.73 3.88 -19.46
C PRO A 309 -4.45 2.47 -19.97
N MET A 310 -3.65 1.67 -19.26
CA MET A 310 -3.31 0.30 -19.66
C MET A 310 -4.52 -0.66 -19.71
N VAL A 311 -5.58 -0.35 -18.95
CA VAL A 311 -6.82 -1.14 -18.90
C VAL A 311 -7.84 -0.56 -19.87
N ARG A 312 -8.08 0.75 -19.77
CA ARG A 312 -8.99 1.51 -20.63
C ARG A 312 -8.65 1.39 -22.10
N ASN A 313 -7.37 1.56 -22.47
CA ASN A 313 -6.93 1.53 -23.88
C ASN A 313 -7.09 0.13 -24.50
N LYS A 314 -7.25 -0.93 -23.69
CA LYS A 314 -7.54 -2.29 -24.17
C LYS A 314 -9.04 -2.56 -24.31
N GLY A 315 -9.90 -1.56 -24.07
CA GLY A 315 -11.37 -1.69 -24.10
C GLY A 315 -11.96 -2.35 -22.84
N ARG A 316 -11.26 -2.28 -21.71
CA ARG A 316 -11.68 -2.87 -20.41
C ARG A 316 -11.85 -1.77 -19.36
N GLY A 317 -12.49 -2.07 -18.23
CA GLY A 317 -12.71 -1.05 -17.21
C GLY A 317 -13.57 0.08 -17.78
N ALA A 318 -13.18 1.34 -17.59
CA ALA A 318 -13.87 2.47 -18.23
C ALA A 318 -13.85 2.39 -19.77
N GLY A 319 -12.89 1.68 -20.36
CA GLY A 319 -12.80 1.53 -21.82
C GLY A 319 -13.97 0.80 -22.45
N ILE A 320 -14.72 -0.02 -21.70
CA ILE A 320 -15.89 -0.74 -22.22
C ILE A 320 -17.04 0.20 -22.60
N LEU A 321 -17.07 1.41 -22.03
CA LEU A 321 -18.09 2.42 -22.32
C LEU A 321 -18.00 2.93 -23.78
N ARG A 322 -16.89 2.69 -24.48
CA ARG A 322 -16.74 3.00 -25.93
C ARG A 322 -17.39 1.97 -26.84
N THR A 323 -17.78 0.82 -26.30
CA THR A 323 -18.27 -0.33 -27.07
C THR A 323 -19.60 -0.79 -26.49
N PRO A 324 -20.71 -0.10 -26.81
CA PRO A 324 -22.04 -0.39 -26.26
C PRO A 324 -22.49 -1.84 -26.50
N GLU A 325 -22.09 -2.42 -27.63
CA GLU A 325 -22.41 -3.80 -28.02
C GLU A 325 -21.70 -4.80 -27.10
N VAL A 326 -20.44 -4.53 -26.76
CA VAL A 326 -19.67 -5.34 -25.81
C VAL A 326 -20.21 -5.19 -24.40
N LEU A 327 -20.58 -3.97 -23.99
CA LEU A 327 -21.23 -3.74 -22.70
C LEU A 327 -22.52 -4.55 -22.60
N ARG A 328 -23.40 -4.48 -23.62
CA ARG A 328 -24.65 -5.26 -23.70
C ARG A 328 -24.39 -6.76 -23.54
N ALA A 329 -23.47 -7.32 -24.32
CA ALA A 329 -23.16 -8.75 -24.27
C ALA A 329 -22.58 -9.18 -22.89
N MET A 330 -21.77 -8.33 -22.26
CA MET A 330 -21.24 -8.61 -20.92
C MET A 330 -22.31 -8.55 -19.83
N LEU A 331 -23.28 -7.63 -19.94
CA LEU A 331 -24.42 -7.55 -19.04
C LEU A 331 -25.37 -8.74 -19.21
N GLU A 332 -25.63 -9.15 -20.45
CA GLU A 332 -26.45 -10.32 -20.78
C GLU A 332 -25.88 -11.59 -20.14
N VAL A 333 -24.60 -11.89 -20.38
CA VAL A 333 -23.90 -13.02 -19.75
C VAL A 333 -23.94 -12.92 -18.23
N GLY A 334 -23.68 -11.73 -17.68
CA GLY A 334 -23.69 -11.49 -16.24
C GLY A 334 -25.02 -11.84 -15.57
N CYS A 335 -26.11 -11.33 -16.14
CA CYS A 335 -27.47 -11.56 -15.65
C CYS A 335 -27.93 -13.00 -15.89
N GLU A 336 -27.60 -13.60 -17.02
CA GLU A 336 -27.96 -14.98 -17.34
C GLU A 336 -27.28 -15.97 -16.38
N VAL A 337 -25.97 -15.83 -16.17
CA VAL A 337 -25.21 -16.77 -15.33
C VAL A 337 -25.55 -16.58 -13.86
N MET A 338 -25.59 -15.34 -13.35
CA MET A 338 -25.82 -15.10 -11.92
C MET A 338 -27.29 -15.14 -11.53
N GLY A 339 -28.19 -14.87 -12.46
CA GLY A 339 -29.63 -14.71 -12.22
C GLY A 339 -30.04 -13.27 -11.90
N GLU A 340 -31.35 -13.04 -11.95
CA GLU A 340 -31.98 -11.74 -11.74
C GLU A 340 -31.57 -11.10 -10.40
N GLY A 341 -31.21 -9.81 -10.41
CA GLY A 341 -30.89 -9.06 -9.19
C GLY A 341 -29.59 -9.51 -8.47
N ARG A 342 -28.75 -10.30 -9.14
CA ARG A 342 -27.50 -10.83 -8.57
C ARG A 342 -26.23 -10.32 -9.24
N PHE A 343 -26.36 -9.65 -10.37
CA PHE A 343 -25.25 -9.00 -11.08
C PHE A 343 -25.29 -7.49 -10.92
N SER A 344 -24.16 -6.85 -10.63
CA SER A 344 -24.04 -5.39 -10.55
C SER A 344 -22.94 -4.87 -11.46
N ILE A 345 -22.89 -3.55 -11.67
CA ILE A 345 -21.76 -2.91 -12.33
C ILE A 345 -21.23 -1.74 -11.52
N LYS A 346 -19.93 -1.50 -11.63
CA LYS A 346 -19.28 -0.28 -11.15
C LYS A 346 -18.73 0.53 -12.30
N THR A 347 -19.09 1.81 -12.39
CA THR A 347 -18.72 2.67 -13.51
C THR A 347 -18.40 4.11 -13.06
N ARG A 348 -18.19 4.98 -14.05
CA ARG A 348 -17.88 6.41 -13.97
C ARG A 348 -18.84 7.18 -14.88
N LEU A 349 -18.91 8.50 -14.75
CA LEU A 349 -19.76 9.36 -15.61
C LEU A 349 -19.47 9.21 -17.11
N GLY A 350 -18.26 8.79 -17.45
CA GLY A 350 -17.79 8.58 -18.81
C GLY A 350 -16.29 8.46 -18.84
N ILE A 351 -15.71 8.40 -20.04
CA ILE A 351 -14.26 8.35 -20.23
C ILE A 351 -13.69 9.75 -20.31
N ASP A 352 -14.15 10.52 -21.30
CA ASP A 352 -13.60 11.81 -21.66
C ASP A 352 -14.59 12.93 -21.29
N ARG A 353 -15.89 12.70 -21.46
CA ARG A 353 -17.00 13.58 -21.06
C ARG A 353 -17.81 12.98 -19.91
N ASN A 354 -18.57 13.83 -19.22
CA ASN A 354 -19.38 13.49 -18.04
C ASN A 354 -20.80 13.02 -18.38
N ASP A 355 -21.17 12.96 -19.66
CA ASP A 355 -22.49 12.58 -20.16
C ASP A 355 -22.50 11.23 -20.89
N GLU A 356 -21.35 10.58 -21.07
CA GLU A 356 -21.25 9.33 -21.85
C GLU A 356 -22.05 8.19 -21.20
N LEU A 357 -21.98 8.04 -19.88
CA LEU A 357 -22.77 7.01 -19.19
C LEU A 357 -24.27 7.27 -19.31
N LEU A 358 -24.70 8.53 -19.33
CA LEU A 358 -26.11 8.87 -19.50
C LEU A 358 -26.66 8.33 -20.83
N GLY A 359 -25.87 8.42 -21.90
CA GLY A 359 -26.21 7.84 -23.21
C GLY A 359 -26.26 6.30 -23.22
N LEU A 360 -25.62 5.64 -22.27
CA LEU A 360 -25.63 4.17 -22.12
C LEU A 360 -26.74 3.67 -21.18
N MET A 361 -27.44 4.55 -20.48
CA MET A 361 -28.50 4.15 -19.56
C MET A 361 -29.64 3.35 -20.21
N PRO A 362 -30.09 3.63 -21.45
CA PRO A 362 -31.07 2.77 -22.12
C PRO A 362 -30.62 1.31 -22.19
N ILE A 363 -29.34 1.05 -22.50
CA ILE A 363 -28.77 -0.30 -22.56
C ILE A 363 -28.72 -0.91 -21.16
N ILE A 364 -28.22 -0.18 -20.18
CA ILE A 364 -28.07 -0.67 -18.79
C ILE A 364 -29.43 -1.00 -18.18
N ASN A 365 -30.45 -0.19 -18.48
CA ASN A 365 -31.82 -0.33 -17.96
C ASN A 365 -32.58 -1.53 -18.57
N ASP A 366 -32.08 -2.14 -19.65
CA ASP A 366 -32.64 -3.37 -20.22
C ASP A 366 -32.33 -4.60 -19.33
N PHE A 367 -31.39 -4.47 -18.37
CA PHE A 367 -30.90 -5.58 -17.57
C PHE A 367 -31.32 -5.46 -16.10
N PRO A 368 -31.74 -6.57 -15.46
CA PRO A 368 -32.19 -6.57 -14.08
C PRO A 368 -31.01 -6.63 -13.10
N LEU A 369 -30.21 -5.56 -13.09
CA LEU A 369 -29.04 -5.45 -12.23
C LEU A 369 -29.43 -5.25 -10.76
N ARG A 370 -28.63 -5.83 -9.86
CA ARG A 370 -28.72 -5.62 -8.42
C ARG A 370 -28.59 -4.14 -8.06
N HIS A 371 -27.58 -3.48 -8.62
CA HIS A 371 -27.32 -2.04 -8.48
C HIS A 371 -26.28 -1.58 -9.51
N LEU A 372 -26.17 -0.27 -9.69
CA LEU A 372 -25.08 0.41 -10.39
C LEU A 372 -24.31 1.30 -9.42
N THR A 373 -23.02 1.05 -9.26
CA THR A 373 -22.12 1.94 -8.50
C THR A 373 -21.59 3.03 -9.41
N LEU A 374 -21.97 4.28 -9.14
CA LEU A 374 -21.60 5.45 -9.94
C LEU A 374 -20.52 6.26 -9.25
N HIS A 375 -19.33 6.32 -9.86
CA HIS A 375 -18.35 7.33 -9.49
C HIS A 375 -18.60 8.62 -10.27
N ALA A 376 -18.84 9.74 -9.56
CA ALA A 376 -19.17 11.06 -10.12
C ALA A 376 -17.97 11.79 -10.78
N ARG A 377 -17.06 11.06 -11.42
CA ARG A 377 -15.94 11.59 -12.22
C ARG A 377 -15.86 10.84 -13.54
N THR A 378 -15.25 11.45 -14.54
CA THR A 378 -14.83 10.75 -15.76
C THR A 378 -13.58 9.89 -15.52
N ALA A 379 -13.25 9.01 -16.45
CA ALA A 379 -12.00 8.24 -16.39
C ALA A 379 -10.78 9.14 -16.59
N ARG A 380 -10.87 10.15 -17.48
CA ARG A 380 -9.81 11.13 -17.74
C ARG A 380 -9.40 11.89 -16.48
N GLN A 381 -10.36 12.21 -15.62
CA GLN A 381 -10.10 12.87 -14.33
C GLN A 381 -9.33 11.97 -13.33
N MET A 382 -9.24 10.66 -13.57
CA MET A 382 -8.60 9.69 -12.67
C MET A 382 -9.15 9.84 -11.23
N TYR A 383 -8.37 10.46 -10.34
CA TYR A 383 -8.73 10.75 -8.95
C TYR A 383 -8.48 12.22 -8.57
N SER A 384 -8.24 13.08 -9.56
CA SER A 384 -8.00 14.52 -9.40
C SER A 384 -9.24 15.34 -9.81
N GLY A 385 -9.30 16.60 -9.40
CA GLY A 385 -10.46 17.46 -9.62
C GLY A 385 -11.65 17.12 -8.71
N GLU A 386 -12.76 17.84 -8.86
CA GLU A 386 -13.97 17.62 -8.07
C GLU A 386 -14.93 16.64 -8.76
N CYS A 387 -15.73 15.94 -7.96
CA CYS A 387 -16.83 15.13 -8.48
C CYS A 387 -17.95 16.02 -9.03
N ASP A 388 -18.44 15.68 -10.21
CA ASP A 388 -19.56 16.31 -10.86
C ASP A 388 -20.86 15.60 -10.48
N TRP A 389 -21.36 15.95 -9.29
CA TRP A 389 -22.61 15.39 -8.78
C TRP A 389 -23.83 15.87 -9.58
N THR A 390 -23.77 17.04 -10.21
CA THR A 390 -24.85 17.52 -11.09
C THR A 390 -25.04 16.61 -12.30
N ALA A 391 -23.96 16.20 -12.97
CA ALA A 391 -24.02 15.21 -14.04
C ALA A 391 -24.45 13.82 -13.50
N ALA A 392 -23.98 13.44 -12.30
CA ALA A 392 -24.37 12.18 -11.68
C ALA A 392 -25.86 12.09 -11.36
N GLU A 393 -26.50 13.19 -10.92
CA GLU A 393 -27.94 13.21 -10.66
C GLU A 393 -28.77 12.96 -11.93
N ARG A 394 -28.28 13.37 -13.11
CA ARG A 394 -28.95 13.05 -14.39
C ARG A 394 -28.93 11.55 -14.69
N VAL A 395 -27.80 10.88 -14.39
CA VAL A 395 -27.67 9.42 -14.51
C VAL A 395 -28.56 8.72 -13.49
N ILE A 396 -28.57 9.20 -12.24
CA ILE A 396 -29.41 8.68 -11.16
C ILE A 396 -30.89 8.78 -11.53
N ALA A 397 -31.34 9.92 -12.04
CA ALA A 397 -32.72 10.13 -12.47
C ALA A 397 -33.13 9.22 -13.65
N ALA A 398 -32.18 8.87 -14.53
CA ALA A 398 -32.41 7.97 -15.66
C ALA A 398 -32.31 6.48 -15.28
N ALA A 399 -31.83 6.12 -14.09
CA ALA A 399 -31.59 4.74 -13.69
C ALA A 399 -32.87 4.04 -13.24
N LYS A 400 -33.15 2.87 -13.82
CA LYS A 400 -34.20 1.95 -13.34
C LYS A 400 -33.70 0.96 -12.28
N VAL A 401 -32.40 0.98 -11.99
CA VAL A 401 -31.73 0.10 -11.03
C VAL A 401 -31.21 0.92 -9.84
N PRO A 402 -31.06 0.33 -8.64
CA PRO A 402 -30.55 1.04 -7.47
C PRO A 402 -29.16 1.65 -7.75
N ILE A 403 -28.92 2.88 -7.27
CA ILE A 403 -27.63 3.55 -7.45
C ILE A 403 -26.85 3.58 -6.13
N VAL A 404 -25.58 3.18 -6.20
CA VAL A 404 -24.60 3.38 -5.13
C VAL A 404 -23.71 4.57 -5.50
N ARG A 405 -23.72 5.61 -4.67
CA ARG A 405 -22.99 6.86 -4.85
C ARG A 405 -21.50 6.72 -4.49
N ASN A 406 -20.59 7.22 -5.32
CA ASN A 406 -19.15 7.14 -5.08
C ASN A 406 -18.39 8.42 -5.51
N GLY A 407 -17.55 8.96 -4.60
CA GLY A 407 -16.64 10.10 -4.87
C GLY A 407 -17.06 11.43 -4.22
N ASP A 408 -16.16 12.05 -3.43
CA ASP A 408 -16.31 13.38 -2.80
C ASP A 408 -17.68 13.70 -2.18
N ILE A 409 -18.31 12.73 -1.50
CA ILE A 409 -19.60 12.93 -0.85
C ILE A 409 -19.37 13.82 0.39
N ARG A 410 -19.89 15.06 0.38
CA ARG A 410 -19.63 16.09 1.41
C ARG A 410 -20.87 16.50 2.22
N CYS A 411 -22.03 15.88 2.04
CA CYS A 411 -23.26 16.25 2.77
C CYS A 411 -24.06 15.04 3.30
N GLU A 412 -24.85 15.30 4.36
CA GLU A 412 -25.89 14.42 4.95
C GLU A 412 -27.16 14.27 4.07
N ALA A 413 -27.16 14.79 2.84
CA ALA A 413 -28.32 14.74 1.96
C ALA A 413 -28.41 13.41 1.18
N SER A 414 -28.71 12.34 1.90
CA SER A 414 -29.72 11.35 1.49
C SER A 414 -29.90 10.37 2.65
N LYS A 415 -31.06 10.39 3.30
CA LYS A 415 -31.47 9.42 4.34
C LYS A 415 -31.65 7.98 3.81
N THR A 416 -31.04 7.61 2.68
CA THR A 416 -31.17 6.31 2.03
C THR A 416 -29.90 5.80 1.32
N ALA A 417 -28.75 6.49 1.41
CA ALA A 417 -27.50 6.01 0.80
C ALA A 417 -26.34 6.01 1.80
N GLU A 418 -25.54 4.95 1.79
CA GLU A 418 -24.33 4.80 2.61
C GLU A 418 -23.26 5.85 2.21
N VAL A 419 -22.65 6.54 3.21
CA VAL A 419 -21.65 7.62 3.04
C VAL A 419 -20.36 7.32 3.83
N MET A 420 -19.20 7.84 3.38
CA MET A 420 -17.85 7.62 3.96
C MET A 420 -17.13 8.95 4.34
N VAL A 421 -16.54 9.09 5.55
CA VAL A 421 -15.98 10.37 6.14
C VAL A 421 -14.42 10.45 6.24
N GLY A 422 -13.77 11.64 6.36
CA GLY A 422 -12.29 11.84 6.31
C GLY A 422 -11.59 13.01 7.09
N ARG A 423 -10.28 13.22 6.80
CA ARG A 423 -9.17 13.88 7.56
C ARG A 423 -9.26 15.38 7.95
N ASP A 424 -9.91 16.25 7.19
CA ASP A 424 -9.69 17.71 7.31
C ASP A 424 -10.33 18.38 8.53
N PHE A 425 -11.34 17.76 9.12
CA PHE A 425 -12.03 18.24 10.32
C PHE A 425 -11.11 18.37 11.55
N ILE A 426 -10.13 17.46 11.71
CA ILE A 426 -9.27 17.37 12.90
C ILE A 426 -8.24 18.51 13.00
N ARG A 427 -7.83 19.09 11.87
CA ARG A 427 -6.86 20.20 11.82
C ARG A 427 -7.45 21.55 12.25
N VAL A 428 -8.75 21.73 12.05
CA VAL A 428 -9.47 22.96 12.39
C VAL A 428 -9.58 23.12 13.92
N LEU A 429 -9.78 22.00 14.64
CA LEU A 429 -9.89 21.99 16.11
C LEU A 429 -8.65 22.55 16.82
N GLY A 430 -7.44 22.27 16.33
CA GLY A 430 -6.19 22.71 16.97
C GLY A 430 -5.89 24.21 16.90
N ARG A 431 -6.65 24.97 16.09
CA ARG A 431 -6.51 26.43 15.92
C ARG A 431 -7.45 27.25 16.80
N ARG A 432 -8.38 26.61 17.51
CA ARG A 432 -9.37 27.29 18.34
C ARG A 432 -8.78 27.71 19.67
N ASP A 433 -9.30 28.80 20.24
CA ASP A 433 -8.86 29.31 21.54
C ASP A 433 -9.24 28.37 22.69
N ASP A 434 -10.36 27.66 22.55
CA ASP A 434 -10.88 26.66 23.49
C ASP A 434 -10.33 25.23 23.28
N ALA A 435 -9.32 25.05 22.40
CA ALA A 435 -8.84 23.73 22.00
C ALA A 435 -8.38 22.84 23.17
N GLN A 436 -7.82 23.43 24.24
CA GLN A 436 -7.42 22.69 25.44
C GLN A 436 -8.63 22.15 26.23
N GLU A 437 -9.69 22.96 26.38
CA GLU A 437 -10.91 22.57 27.07
C GLU A 437 -11.67 21.50 26.27
N LEU A 438 -11.75 21.68 24.95
CA LEU A 438 -12.29 20.67 24.04
C LEU A 438 -11.51 19.35 24.11
N LEU A 439 -10.17 19.43 24.20
CA LEU A 439 -9.33 18.25 24.34
C LEU A 439 -9.54 17.54 25.68
N ARG A 440 -9.73 18.28 26.79
CA ARG A 440 -10.07 17.69 28.10
C ARG A 440 -11.43 17.00 28.08
N ARG A 441 -12.44 17.61 27.47
CA ARG A 441 -13.76 16.97 27.26
C ARG A 441 -13.66 15.75 26.36
N TYR A 442 -12.82 15.81 25.32
CA TYR A 442 -12.58 14.69 24.43
C TYR A 442 -11.81 13.55 25.11
N ILE A 443 -10.89 13.84 26.03
CA ILE A 443 -10.23 12.86 26.90
C ILE A 443 -11.25 12.20 27.82
N ALA A 444 -12.13 12.99 28.46
CA ALA A 444 -13.17 12.48 29.34
C ALA A 444 -14.15 11.56 28.58
N SER A 445 -14.59 11.98 27.39
CA SER A 445 -15.41 11.16 26.49
C SER A 445 -14.65 9.91 26.00
N SER A 446 -13.37 10.04 25.65
CA SER A 446 -12.53 8.91 25.23
C SER A 446 -12.28 7.91 26.36
N ARG A 447 -12.25 8.33 27.62
CA ARG A 447 -12.18 7.42 28.79
C ARG A 447 -13.46 6.59 28.96
N GLN A 448 -14.60 7.11 28.54
CA GLN A 448 -15.87 6.36 28.51
C GLN A 448 -15.91 5.38 27.32
N GLU A 449 -15.27 5.73 26.21
CA GLU A 449 -15.27 4.94 24.96
C GLU A 449 -14.16 3.86 24.90
N LEU A 450 -12.96 4.17 25.38
CA LEU A 450 -11.76 3.33 25.28
C LEU A 450 -11.41 2.65 26.59
N PHE A 451 -10.62 1.57 26.52
CA PHE A 451 -10.21 0.82 27.71
C PHE A 451 -8.85 1.23 28.24
N GLY A 452 -8.86 1.88 29.39
CA GLY A 452 -7.68 2.24 30.16
C GLY A 452 -6.93 3.45 29.60
N ASP A 453 -6.22 4.12 30.51
CA ASP A 453 -5.54 5.39 30.22
C ASP A 453 -4.44 5.26 29.16
N ALA A 454 -3.84 4.08 28.98
CA ALA A 454 -2.87 3.84 27.90
C ALA A 454 -3.49 3.95 26.50
N SER A 455 -4.73 3.49 26.32
CA SER A 455 -5.45 3.56 25.03
C SER A 455 -5.87 4.99 24.72
N VAL A 456 -6.37 5.70 25.75
CA VAL A 456 -6.72 7.12 25.67
C VAL A 456 -5.47 7.93 25.34
N LEU A 457 -4.33 7.63 25.98
CA LEU A 457 -3.07 8.30 25.76
C LEU A 457 -2.55 8.09 24.34
N GLY A 458 -2.64 6.86 23.82
CA GLY A 458 -2.32 6.54 22.43
C GLY A 458 -3.16 7.36 21.44
N ARG A 459 -4.49 7.40 21.64
CA ARG A 459 -5.41 8.19 20.81
C ARG A 459 -5.09 9.69 20.89
N MET A 460 -4.80 10.21 22.08
CA MET A 460 -4.46 11.63 22.24
C MET A 460 -3.14 11.98 21.58
N LYS A 461 -2.12 11.13 21.68
CA LYS A 461 -0.83 11.34 21.02
C LYS A 461 -0.95 11.32 19.50
N GLU A 462 -1.77 10.42 18.96
CA GLU A 462 -2.08 10.40 17.52
C GLU A 462 -2.78 11.68 17.09
N LEU A 463 -3.84 12.09 17.79
CA LEU A 463 -4.59 13.32 17.51
C LEU A 463 -3.68 14.57 17.59
N LEU A 464 -2.89 14.69 18.65
CA LEU A 464 -1.96 15.80 18.88
C LEU A 464 -0.78 15.79 17.92
N SER A 465 -0.47 14.64 17.27
CA SER A 465 0.57 14.57 16.25
C SER A 465 0.25 15.41 15.02
N TYR A 466 -1.03 15.70 14.76
CA TYR A 466 -1.47 16.57 13.69
C TYR A 466 -1.30 18.06 14.01
N TRP A 467 -1.15 18.40 15.30
CA TRP A 467 -0.98 19.78 15.76
C TRP A 467 0.49 20.18 15.88
N LYS A 468 1.44 19.25 15.68
CA LYS A 468 2.90 19.52 15.77
C LYS A 468 3.40 20.64 14.83
N GLU A 469 2.66 20.93 13.76
CA GLU A 469 2.97 22.00 12.81
C GLU A 469 2.38 23.37 13.23
N LEU A 470 1.54 23.42 14.27
CA LEU A 470 0.93 24.65 14.79
C LEU A 470 1.89 25.30 15.81
N PRO A 471 2.14 26.63 15.72
CA PRO A 471 3.12 27.32 16.57
C PRO A 471 2.93 27.07 18.07
N ARG A 472 1.67 27.11 18.57
CA ARG A 472 1.30 26.88 19.99
C ARG A 472 1.63 25.47 20.49
N TRP A 473 1.66 24.48 19.59
CA TRP A 473 1.78 23.04 19.93
C TRP A 473 3.13 22.44 19.53
N ARG A 474 3.88 23.11 18.65
CA ARG A 474 5.18 22.67 18.13
C ARG A 474 6.20 22.36 19.23
N ASN A 475 6.30 23.23 20.23
CA ASN A 475 7.25 23.06 21.33
C ASN A 475 6.80 21.98 22.34
N ARG A 476 5.49 21.77 22.48
CA ARG A 476 4.91 20.79 23.42
C ARG A 476 4.95 19.37 22.88
N TRP A 477 5.00 19.18 21.56
CA TRP A 477 5.00 17.86 20.93
C TRP A 477 6.13 16.94 21.42
N ASN A 478 7.32 17.50 21.69
CA ASN A 478 8.46 16.73 22.18
C ASN A 478 8.24 16.14 23.58
N LEU A 479 7.43 16.81 24.41
CA LEU A 479 7.01 16.34 25.73
C LEU A 479 5.81 15.38 25.58
N ILE A 480 4.81 15.73 24.77
CA ILE A 480 3.62 14.92 24.50
C ILE A 480 3.99 13.50 24.03
N LYS A 481 4.97 13.36 23.12
CA LYS A 481 5.34 12.04 22.56
C LYS A 481 5.94 11.09 23.61
N ILE A 482 6.54 11.61 24.68
CA ILE A 482 7.19 10.80 25.73
C ILE A 482 6.31 10.54 26.96
N CYS A 483 5.18 11.25 27.11
CA CYS A 483 4.23 11.03 28.22
C CYS A 483 3.85 9.54 28.36
N ARG A 484 3.82 9.00 29.56
CA ARG A 484 3.50 7.59 29.84
C ARG A 484 2.11 7.41 30.46
N SER A 485 1.50 8.50 30.92
CA SER A 485 0.14 8.54 31.48
C SER A 485 -0.69 9.69 30.92
N ILE A 486 -2.01 9.65 31.15
CA ILE A 486 -2.90 10.77 30.83
C ILE A 486 -2.61 11.97 31.73
N ASP A 487 -2.20 11.77 32.98
CA ASP A 487 -1.88 12.87 33.88
C ASP A 487 -0.62 13.63 33.44
N GLU A 488 0.41 12.92 32.97
CA GLU A 488 1.59 13.53 32.35
C GLU A 488 1.21 14.29 31.07
N LEU A 489 0.27 13.76 30.28
CA LEU A 489 -0.21 14.41 29.08
C LEU A 489 -0.98 15.69 29.42
N LEU A 490 -1.86 15.64 30.42
CA LEU A 490 -2.65 16.79 30.91
C LEU A 490 -1.77 17.86 31.56
N ALA A 491 -0.63 17.50 32.14
CA ALA A 491 0.34 18.47 32.65
C ALA A 491 1.11 19.21 31.54
N VAL A 492 1.21 18.61 30.34
CA VAL A 492 1.88 19.20 29.16
C VAL A 492 0.91 20.02 28.30
N ILE A 493 -0.38 19.67 28.31
CA ILE A 493 -1.49 20.35 27.62
C ILE A 493 -1.93 21.56 28.44
#